data_AF-A0A0F4XSY1-F1
#
_entry.id   AF-A0A0F4XSY1-F1
#
_cell.length_a   1.000
_cell.length_b   1.000
_cell.length_c   1.000
_cell.angle_alpha   90.00
_cell.angle_beta   90.00
_cell.angle_gamma   90.00
#
_symmetry.space_group_name_H-M   'P 1'
#
loop_
_entity.id
_entity.type
_entity.pdbx_description
1 polymer ?
#
loop_
_entity_poly.entity_id
_entity_poly.type
_entity_poly.pdbx_seq_one_letter_code
_entity_poly.pdbx_strand_id
1 'polypeptide(L)'
;MKFRSVSNPVTSTPPGVTPPKRISMRVAEWLLDSPRLGDSPSVKHLAGRLLKQPAREGVVAAQSRLGQLMCRECGNARDRRIGHDLLRQAARAGDDRARRALGEIEG
;
A
#
# COMPACT_ATOMS: atom_id res chain seq x y z
N MET A 1 -8.32 -23.93 49.57
CA MET A 1 -8.81 -22.66 49.01
C MET A 1 -9.77 -22.91 47.86
N LYS A 2 -10.87 -22.16 47.80
CA LYS A 2 -11.81 -22.06 46.67
C LYS A 2 -11.51 -20.76 45.96
N PHE A 3 -11.25 -20.78 44.65
CA PHE A 3 -11.59 -19.67 43.75
C PHE A 3 -11.98 -20.26 42.39
N ARG A 4 -13.25 -20.05 42.04
CA ARG A 4 -13.77 -20.09 40.67
C ARG A 4 -13.45 -18.73 40.04
N SER A 5 -12.95 -18.72 38.80
CA SER A 5 -13.07 -17.59 37.85
C SER A 5 -13.19 -18.23 36.48
N VAL A 6 -14.41 -18.47 35.98
CA VAL A 6 -15.26 -17.54 35.23
C VAL A 6 -14.67 -17.19 33.87
N SER A 7 -15.44 -17.61 32.87
CA SER A 7 -15.34 -17.40 31.44
C SER A 7 -15.00 -15.96 31.05
N ASN A 8 -14.24 -15.81 29.97
CA ASN A 8 -14.49 -14.70 29.05
C ASN A 8 -14.84 -15.30 27.68
N PRO A 9 -16.05 -15.03 27.15
CA PRO A 9 -16.39 -15.39 25.79
C PRO A 9 -15.48 -14.62 24.84
N VAL A 10 -14.96 -15.32 23.84
CA VAL A 10 -14.31 -14.72 22.69
C VAL A 10 -15.39 -13.86 22.02
N THR A 11 -15.41 -12.57 22.34
CA THR A 11 -16.23 -11.58 21.65
C THR A 11 -15.68 -11.49 20.24
N SER A 12 -16.21 -12.35 19.37
CA SER A 12 -16.20 -12.20 17.92
C SER A 12 -16.78 -10.82 17.64
N THR A 13 -15.90 -9.83 17.57
CA THR A 13 -16.25 -8.50 17.12
C THR A 13 -16.72 -8.69 15.69
N PRO A 14 -17.99 -8.39 15.35
CA PRO A 14 -18.41 -8.45 13.96
C PRO A 14 -17.49 -7.50 13.18
N PRO A 15 -16.98 -7.88 11.99
CA PRO A 15 -16.17 -6.97 11.20
C PRO A 15 -17.03 -5.73 10.94
N GLY A 16 -16.72 -4.66 11.67
CA GLY A 16 -17.34 -3.37 11.51
C GLY A 16 -17.27 -3.04 10.03
N VAL A 17 -18.43 -2.74 9.46
CA VAL A 17 -18.59 -2.26 8.10
C VAL A 17 -17.51 -1.19 7.87
N THR A 18 -16.50 -1.51 7.07
CA THR A 18 -15.43 -0.58 6.69
C THR A 18 -15.69 -0.11 5.25
N PRO A 19 -16.44 0.99 5.03
CA PRO A 19 -16.35 1.72 3.78
C PRO A 19 -15.19 2.75 3.90
N PRO A 20 -14.45 3.19 2.85
CA PRO A 20 -14.43 2.84 1.44
C PRO A 20 -13.00 2.43 0.99
N LYS A 21 -12.30 1.54 1.73
CA LYS A 21 -10.87 1.21 1.48
C LYS A 21 -10.59 0.64 0.08
N ARG A 22 -11.55 -0.09 -0.49
CA ARG A 22 -11.46 -0.63 -1.86
C ARG A 22 -11.64 0.44 -2.93
N ILE A 23 -12.40 1.49 -2.62
CA ILE A 23 -12.69 2.57 -3.56
C ILE A 23 -11.47 3.47 -3.68
N SER A 24 -10.83 3.84 -2.57
CA SER A 24 -9.59 4.64 -2.63
C SER A 24 -8.47 3.92 -3.37
N MET A 25 -8.30 2.61 -3.17
CA MET A 25 -7.36 1.78 -3.92
C MET A 25 -7.67 1.76 -5.42
N ARG A 26 -8.90 1.44 -5.80
CA ARG A 26 -9.32 1.39 -7.21
C ARG A 26 -9.20 2.73 -7.91
N VAL A 27 -9.53 3.82 -7.22
CA VAL A 27 -9.35 5.18 -7.75
C VAL A 27 -7.87 5.49 -7.93
N ALA A 28 -7.02 5.14 -6.96
CA ALA A 28 -5.59 5.36 -7.09
C ALA A 28 -4.96 4.56 -8.24
N GLU A 29 -5.35 3.29 -8.40
CA GLU A 29 -4.91 2.47 -9.54
C GLU A 29 -5.41 3.06 -10.87
N TRP A 30 -6.70 3.39 -10.95
CA TRP A 30 -7.29 4.00 -12.15
C TRP A 30 -6.63 5.33 -12.54
N LEU A 31 -6.33 6.18 -11.56
CA LEU A 31 -5.62 7.45 -11.78
C LEU A 31 -4.23 7.25 -12.39
N LEU A 32 -3.51 6.21 -11.93
CA LEU A 32 -2.15 5.93 -12.37
C LEU A 32 -2.08 5.12 -13.67
N ASP A 33 -3.12 4.34 -13.98
CA ASP A 33 -3.20 3.54 -15.21
C ASP A 33 -3.79 4.34 -16.38
N SER A 34 -4.40 5.50 -16.11
CA SER A 34 -4.94 6.40 -17.13
C SER A 34 -3.81 7.16 -17.84
N PRO A 35 -3.56 6.95 -19.15
CA PRO A 35 -2.39 7.51 -19.84
C PRO A 35 -2.37 9.05 -19.91
N ARG A 36 -3.54 9.69 -19.84
CA ARG A 36 -3.65 11.17 -19.81
C ARG A 36 -3.47 11.78 -18.43
N LEU A 37 -3.73 11.01 -17.37
CA LEU A 37 -3.74 11.49 -15.99
C LEU A 37 -2.50 11.06 -15.23
N GLY A 38 -1.99 9.86 -15.50
CA GLY A 38 -0.87 9.25 -14.80
C GLY A 38 0.44 10.00 -14.97
N ASP A 39 0.61 10.81 -16.02
CA ASP A 39 1.81 11.64 -16.22
C ASP A 39 1.76 12.95 -15.43
N SER A 40 0.57 13.41 -15.04
CA SER A 40 0.42 14.66 -14.28
C SER A 40 0.98 14.51 -12.87
N PRO A 41 1.90 15.39 -12.43
CA PRO A 41 2.49 15.31 -11.09
C PRO A 41 1.42 15.44 -10.00
N SER A 42 0.39 16.26 -10.21
CA SER A 42 -0.73 16.42 -9.25
C SER A 42 -1.51 15.13 -9.05
N VAL A 43 -1.73 14.37 -10.13
CA VAL A 43 -2.41 13.07 -10.07
C VAL A 43 -1.56 12.03 -9.35
N LYS A 44 -0.26 11.97 -9.65
CA LYS A 44 0.69 11.10 -8.95
C LYS A 44 0.72 11.38 -7.44
N HIS A 45 0.72 12.65 -7.04
CA HIS A 45 0.64 13.05 -5.63
C HIS A 45 -0.69 12.64 -4.99
N LEU A 46 -1.83 12.85 -5.68
CA LEU A 46 -3.14 12.45 -5.18
C LEU A 46 -3.21 10.92 -4.99
N ALA A 47 -2.77 10.16 -5.99
CA ALA A 47 -2.70 8.71 -5.92
C ALA A 47 -1.79 8.26 -4.77
N GLY A 48 -0.62 8.87 -4.61
CA GLY A 48 0.27 8.62 -3.47
C GLY A 48 -0.41 8.86 -2.11
N ARG A 49 -1.21 9.92 -1.98
CA ARG A 49 -2.00 10.19 -0.77
C ARG A 49 -3.06 9.11 -0.51
N LEU A 50 -3.76 8.66 -1.56
CA LEU A 50 -4.76 7.60 -1.47
C LEU A 50 -4.14 6.24 -1.11
N LEU A 51 -2.93 5.96 -1.59
CA LEU A 51 -2.20 4.72 -1.36
C LEU A 51 -1.48 4.69 0.00
N LYS A 52 -1.21 5.85 0.60
CA LYS A 52 -0.44 5.97 1.85
C LYS A 52 -1.03 5.17 3.01
N GLN A 53 -2.35 5.25 3.19
CA GLN A 53 -3.03 4.51 4.25
C GLN A 53 -3.07 2.99 3.99
N PRO A 54 -3.56 2.49 2.84
CA PRO A 54 -3.59 1.06 2.58
C PRO A 54 -2.18 0.43 2.52
N ALA A 55 -1.16 1.16 2.05
CA ALA A 55 0.23 0.67 2.10
C ALA A 55 0.74 0.47 3.53
N ARG A 56 0.34 1.36 4.46
CA ARG A 56 0.64 1.22 5.90
C ARG A 56 -0.12 0.09 6.56
N GLU A 57 -1.33 -0.20 6.09
CA GLU A 57 -2.15 -1.33 6.56
C GLU A 57 -1.68 -2.68 5.99
N GLY A 58 -0.62 -2.70 5.16
CA GLY A 58 -0.06 -3.93 4.61
C GLY A 58 -0.74 -4.43 3.33
N VAL A 59 -1.56 -3.60 2.67
CA VAL A 59 -2.16 -3.95 1.38
C VAL A 59 -1.04 -4.00 0.33
N VAL A 60 -0.68 -5.21 -0.08
CA VAL A 60 0.45 -5.50 -0.98
C VAL A 60 0.42 -4.65 -2.26
N ALA A 61 -0.72 -4.62 -2.96
CA ALA A 61 -0.85 -3.81 -4.18
C ALA A 61 -0.64 -2.30 -3.94
N ALA A 62 -1.05 -1.79 -2.76
CA ALA A 62 -0.83 -0.40 -2.40
C ALA A 62 0.65 -0.11 -2.10
N GLN A 63 1.32 -1.03 -1.42
CA GLN A 63 2.76 -0.95 -1.15
C GLN A 63 3.56 -0.93 -2.46
N SER A 64 3.23 -1.82 -3.40
CA SER A 64 3.83 -1.86 -4.73
C SER A 64 3.67 -0.53 -5.45
N ARG A 65 2.44 -0.01 -5.48
CA ARG A 65 2.12 1.20 -6.26
C ARG A 65 2.70 2.47 -5.64
N LEU A 66 2.63 2.60 -4.32
CA LEU A 66 3.26 3.71 -3.60
C LEU A 66 4.77 3.66 -3.70
N GLY A 67 5.38 2.49 -3.53
CA GLY A 67 6.82 2.30 -3.63
C GLY A 67 7.36 2.68 -5.00
N GLN A 68 6.67 2.27 -6.07
CA GLN A 68 7.04 2.61 -7.44
C GLN A 68 6.95 4.12 -7.71
N LEU A 69 5.92 4.79 -7.19
CA LEU A 69 5.81 6.26 -7.26
C LEU A 69 6.97 6.95 -6.51
N MET A 70 7.28 6.50 -5.29
CA MET A 70 8.36 7.10 -4.50
C MET A 70 9.73 6.89 -5.14
N CYS A 71 9.98 5.75 -5.76
CA CYS A 71 11.26 5.49 -6.43
C CYS A 71 11.43 6.28 -7.73
N ARG A 72 10.35 6.50 -8.49
CA ARG A 72 10.40 7.18 -9.80
C ARG A 72 10.29 8.71 -9.70
N GLU A 73 9.45 9.21 -8.80
CA GLU A 73 9.06 10.63 -8.77
C GLU A 73 9.80 11.43 -7.68
N CYS A 74 10.39 10.79 -6.66
CA CYS A 74 11.08 11.52 -5.60
C CYS A 74 12.59 11.68 -5.88
N GLY A 75 13.04 12.94 -5.94
CA GLY A 75 14.46 13.29 -5.95
C GLY A 75 15.18 13.04 -4.61
N ASN A 76 14.42 12.87 -3.52
CA ASN A 76 14.93 12.66 -2.17
C ASN A 76 15.37 11.21 -1.93
N ALA A 77 16.61 11.01 -1.49
CA ALA A 77 17.18 9.69 -1.18
C ALA A 77 16.40 8.94 -0.08
N ARG A 78 15.84 9.67 0.90
CA ARG A 78 15.03 9.06 1.98
C ARG A 78 13.77 8.40 1.42
N ASP A 79 13.06 9.12 0.55
CA ASP A 79 11.80 8.63 -0.02
C ASP A 79 12.06 7.47 -0.97
N ARG A 80 13.16 7.51 -1.74
CA ARG A 80 13.59 6.35 -2.53
C ARG A 80 13.85 5.12 -1.68
N ARG A 81 14.50 5.26 -0.52
CA ARG A 81 14.76 4.13 0.40
C ARG A 81 13.45 3.54 0.93
N ILE A 82 12.53 4.38 1.39
CA ILE A 82 11.21 3.95 1.86
C ILE A 82 10.45 3.25 0.73
N GLY A 83 10.49 3.79 -0.50
CA GLY A 83 9.87 3.17 -1.66
C GLY A 83 10.45 1.80 -1.98
N HIS A 84 11.78 1.65 -1.90
CA HIS A 84 12.47 0.37 -2.12
C HIS A 84 12.09 -0.67 -1.06
N ASP A 85 12.00 -0.27 0.20
CA ASP A 85 11.57 -1.15 1.29
C ASP A 85 10.11 -1.62 1.09
N LEU A 86 9.22 -0.74 0.64
CA LEU A 86 7.84 -1.10 0.29
C LEU A 86 7.79 -2.10 -0.87
N LEU A 87 8.57 -1.88 -1.92
CA LEU A 87 8.66 -2.79 -3.06
C LEU A 87 9.21 -4.16 -2.64
N ARG A 88 10.22 -4.20 -1.76
CA ARG A 88 10.74 -5.48 -1.23
C ARG A 88 9.71 -6.24 -0.42
N GLN A 89 8.94 -5.56 0.43
CA GLN A 89 7.85 -6.19 1.19
C GLN A 89 6.80 -6.77 0.25
N ALA A 90 6.37 -6.01 -0.75
CA ALA A 90 5.37 -6.46 -1.70
C ALA A 90 5.87 -7.62 -2.59
N ALA A 91 7.13 -7.56 -3.05
CA ALA A 91 7.73 -8.63 -3.85
C ALA A 91 7.83 -9.95 -3.05
N ARG A 92 8.17 -9.88 -1.76
CA ARG A 92 8.16 -11.03 -0.84
C ARG A 92 6.76 -11.60 -0.63
N ALA A 93 5.74 -10.76 -0.66
CA ALA A 93 4.34 -11.16 -0.60
C ALA A 93 3.80 -11.71 -1.94
N GLY A 94 4.63 -11.79 -2.99
CA GLY A 94 4.28 -12.38 -4.29
C GLY A 94 3.85 -11.37 -5.35
N ASP A 95 3.99 -10.06 -5.13
CA ASP A 95 3.61 -9.05 -6.11
C ASP A 95 4.61 -8.97 -7.28
N ASP A 96 4.14 -9.31 -8.48
CA ASP A 96 4.95 -9.32 -9.70
C ASP A 96 5.33 -7.91 -10.16
N ARG A 97 4.46 -6.91 -9.93
CA ARG A 97 4.77 -5.51 -10.28
C ARG A 97 5.91 -4.99 -9.43
N ALA A 98 5.92 -5.32 -8.13
CA ALA A 98 6.99 -4.96 -7.22
C ALA A 98 8.30 -5.65 -7.60
N ARG A 99 8.27 -6.95 -7.95
CA ARG A 99 9.46 -7.68 -8.42
C ARG A 99 10.04 -7.06 -9.69
N ARG A 100 9.19 -6.72 -10.66
CA ARG A 100 9.59 -6.03 -11.89
C ARG A 100 10.19 -4.66 -11.59
N ALA A 101 9.54 -3.88 -10.73
CA ALA A 101 10.01 -2.54 -10.36
C ALA A 101 11.39 -2.60 -9.68
N LEU A 102 11.62 -3.57 -8.79
CA LEU A 102 12.93 -3.78 -8.18
C LEU A 102 14.00 -4.11 -9.24
N GLY A 103 13.68 -4.99 -10.20
CA GLY A 103 14.59 -5.29 -11.30
C GLY A 103 14.93 -4.07 -12.17
N GLU A 104 13.97 -3.17 -12.40
CA GLU A 104 14.19 -1.92 -13.13
C GLU A 104 15.01 -0.88 -12.36
N ILE A 105 15.02 -0.95 -11.02
CA ILE A 105 15.73 0.01 -10.15
C ILE A 105 17.14 -0.50 -9.81
N GLU A 106 17.31 -1.81 -9.67
CA GLU A 106 18.58 -2.45 -9.28
C GLU A 106 19.44 -2.86 -10.48
N GLY A 107 18.87 -2.92 -11.69
CA GLY A 107 19.58 -3.19 -12.94
C GLY A 107 20.03 -1.93 -13.65
#